data_AF-A0A7U4GDW7-F1
#
_entry.id   AF-A0A7U4GDW7-F1
#
_cell.length_a   1.000
_cell.length_b   1.000
_cell.length_c   1.000
_cell.angle_alpha   90.00
_cell.angle_beta   90.00
_cell.angle_gamma   90.00
#
_symmetry.space_group_name_H-M   'P 1'
#
loop_
_entity.id
_entity.type
_entity.pdbx_description
1 polymer ?
#
loop_
_entity_poly.entity_id
_entity_poly.type
_entity_poly.pdbx_seq_one_letter_code
_entity_poly.pdbx_strand_id
1 'polypeptide(L)'
;MTNISSISNPSLPALDSEPAEESFNDKVLHYFQQNKPQGKLSELMDKMRALSPDKTVSMHQLNEALLYSDTYLRHTEEYKEYTDEVLDKHTFRLLGVNMFFDNMMYKSFTKSDDDTSL
;
A
#
# COMPACT_ATOMS: atom_id res chain seq x y z
N MET A 1 22.41 62.97 -14.27
CA MET A 1 22.24 61.93 -15.31
C MET A 1 23.02 60.70 -14.91
N THR A 2 22.37 59.70 -14.32
CA THR A 2 22.70 58.27 -14.53
C THR A 2 21.50 57.42 -14.11
N ASN A 3 20.99 56.63 -15.06
CA ASN A 3 19.86 55.71 -14.94
C ASN A 3 20.16 54.59 -13.94
N ILE A 4 19.18 54.24 -13.10
CA ILE A 4 19.13 52.95 -12.40
C ILE A 4 17.95 52.19 -12.98
N SER A 5 18.27 51.19 -13.78
CA SER A 5 17.34 50.34 -14.52
C SER A 5 16.44 49.57 -13.55
N SER A 6 15.13 49.65 -13.80
CA SER A 6 14.12 48.79 -13.19
C SER A 6 14.40 47.34 -13.53
N ILE A 7 14.73 46.53 -12.52
CA ILE A 7 14.73 45.08 -12.63
C ILE A 7 13.28 44.64 -12.45
N SER A 8 12.60 44.39 -13.57
CA SER A 8 11.34 43.66 -13.59
C SER A 8 11.64 42.21 -13.21
N ASN A 9 11.33 41.83 -11.97
CA ASN A 9 11.18 40.42 -11.64
C ASN A 9 9.99 39.88 -12.43
N PRO A 10 10.14 38.86 -13.30
CA PRO A 10 8.98 38.09 -13.69
C PRO A 10 8.51 37.37 -12.43
N SER A 11 7.32 37.74 -11.94
CA SER A 11 6.59 36.94 -10.97
C SER A 11 6.47 35.54 -11.56
N LEU A 12 7.23 34.60 -11.01
CA LEU A 12 6.94 33.18 -11.20
C LEU A 12 5.49 32.97 -10.77
N PRO A 13 4.66 32.30 -11.57
CA PRO A 13 3.33 31.94 -11.09
C PRO A 13 3.54 31.13 -9.82
N ALA A 14 2.95 31.58 -8.72
CA ALA A 14 2.78 30.74 -7.57
C ALA A 14 2.10 29.48 -8.07
N LEU A 15 2.82 28.36 -8.11
CA LEU A 15 2.17 27.06 -8.09
C LEU A 15 1.46 27.04 -6.72
N ASP A 16 0.19 27.43 -6.72
CA ASP A 16 -0.78 26.86 -5.81
C ASP A 16 -0.78 25.36 -6.11
N SER A 17 0.18 24.66 -5.51
CA SER A 17 0.12 23.23 -5.35
C SER A 17 -1.04 23.01 -4.39
N GLU A 18 -2.23 22.78 -4.92
CA GLU A 18 -3.27 22.10 -4.16
C GLU A 18 -2.61 20.92 -3.44
N PRO A 19 -2.88 20.69 -2.14
CA PRO A 19 -2.30 19.55 -1.45
C PRO A 19 -2.69 18.31 -2.25
N ALA A 20 -1.69 17.68 -2.87
CA ALA A 20 -1.90 16.50 -3.69
C ALA A 20 -2.73 15.52 -2.85
N GLU A 21 -3.87 15.10 -3.39
CA GLU A 21 -4.76 14.20 -2.65
C GLU A 21 -3.95 12.98 -2.21
N GLU A 22 -3.86 12.80 -0.90
CA GLU A 22 -3.04 11.76 -0.30
C GLU A 22 -3.47 10.38 -0.83
N SER A 23 -2.49 9.60 -1.30
CA SER A 23 -2.78 8.30 -1.88
C SER A 23 -3.38 7.36 -0.83
N PHE A 24 -4.16 6.37 -1.26
CA PHE A 24 -4.71 5.39 -0.34
C PHE A 24 -3.62 4.63 0.45
N ASN A 25 -2.47 4.39 -0.18
CA ASN A 25 -1.33 3.74 0.47
C ASN A 25 -0.75 4.61 1.58
N ASP A 26 -0.64 5.92 1.36
CA ASP A 26 -0.15 6.86 2.37
C ASP A 26 -1.14 7.00 3.53
N LYS A 27 -2.46 7.06 3.25
CA LYS A 27 -3.52 7.04 4.27
C LYS A 27 -3.41 5.81 5.18
N VAL A 28 -3.20 4.64 4.57
CA VAL A 28 -3.02 3.37 5.28
C VAL A 28 -1.72 3.39 6.09
N LEU A 29 -0.61 3.84 5.51
CA LEU A 29 0.68 3.95 6.21
C LEU A 29 0.55 4.83 7.46
N HIS A 30 -0.04 6.02 7.33
CA HIS A 30 -0.25 6.93 8.46
C HIS A 30 -1.16 6.33 9.52
N TYR A 31 -2.21 5.61 9.12
CA TYR A 31 -3.04 4.88 10.06
C TYR A 31 -2.23 3.87 10.88
N PHE A 32 -1.35 3.10 10.25
CA PHE A 32 -0.46 2.15 10.94
C PHE A 32 0.55 2.83 11.86
N GLN A 33 1.14 3.95 11.42
CA GLN A 33 2.06 4.74 12.24
C GLN A 33 1.41 5.22 13.54
N GLN A 34 0.20 5.77 13.42
CA GLN A 34 -0.49 6.40 14.55
C GLN A 34 -1.12 5.39 15.50
N ASN A 35 -1.69 4.30 14.96
CA ASN A 35 -2.61 3.44 15.73
C ASN A 35 -2.01 2.08 16.08
N LYS A 36 -0.94 1.64 15.39
CA LYS A 36 -0.34 0.30 15.53
C LYS A 36 -1.41 -0.80 15.69
N PRO A 37 -2.41 -0.86 14.78
CA PRO A 37 -3.58 -1.70 14.95
C PRO A 37 -3.18 -3.18 15.07
N GLN A 38 -3.75 -3.86 16.06
CA GLN A 38 -3.60 -5.30 16.23
C GLN A 38 -4.92 -6.01 15.89
N GLY A 39 -4.87 -7.33 15.72
CA GLY A 39 -6.05 -8.17 15.53
C GLY A 39 -5.90 -9.18 14.39
N LYS A 40 -7.04 -9.60 13.84
CA LYS A 40 -7.06 -10.52 12.68
C LYS A 40 -6.85 -9.75 11.38
N LEU A 41 -6.34 -10.45 10.36
CA LEU A 41 -6.14 -9.88 9.02
C LEU A 41 -7.44 -9.25 8.47
N SER A 42 -8.58 -9.92 8.62
CA SER A 42 -9.88 -9.41 8.18
C SER A 42 -10.24 -8.08 8.86
N GLU A 43 -9.97 -7.95 10.15
CA GLU A 43 -10.25 -6.72 10.93
C GLU A 43 -9.33 -5.58 10.48
N LEU A 44 -8.05 -5.86 10.21
CA LEU A 44 -7.14 -4.89 9.60
C LEU A 44 -7.65 -4.43 8.24
N MET A 45 -8.07 -5.37 7.38
CA MET A 45 -8.59 -5.05 6.03
C MET A 45 -9.84 -4.19 6.08
N ASP A 46 -10.75 -4.43 7.03
CA ASP A 46 -11.94 -3.61 7.22
C ASP A 46 -11.59 -2.20 7.71
N LYS A 47 -10.63 -2.08 8.63
CA LYS A 47 -10.10 -0.79 9.10
C LYS A 47 -9.45 0.00 7.97
N MET A 48 -8.63 -0.65 7.14
CA MET A 48 -8.01 -0.05 5.97
C MET A 48 -9.05 0.42 4.95
N ARG A 49 -10.06 -0.41 4.63
CA ARG A 49 -11.13 -0.04 3.71
C ARG A 49 -11.92 1.18 4.20
N ALA A 50 -12.09 1.32 5.51
CA ALA A 50 -12.77 2.47 6.10
C ALA A 50 -12.02 3.80 5.94
N LEU A 51 -10.74 3.79 5.54
CA LEU A 51 -9.96 4.99 5.24
C LEU A 51 -10.27 5.59 3.86
N SER A 52 -10.98 4.86 3.00
CA SER A 52 -11.47 5.38 1.71
C SER A 52 -12.88 5.97 1.90
N PRO A 53 -13.13 7.22 1.45
CA PRO A 53 -14.41 7.91 1.65
C PRO A 53 -15.63 7.16 1.08
N ASP A 54 -15.43 6.47 -0.04
CA ASP A 54 -16.42 5.74 -0.80
C ASP A 54 -16.38 4.22 -0.55
N LYS A 55 -15.38 3.73 0.19
CA LYS A 55 -15.14 2.31 0.53
C LYS A 55 -15.08 1.37 -0.68
N THR A 56 -14.79 1.90 -1.87
CA THR A 56 -14.76 1.13 -3.13
C THR A 56 -13.44 0.39 -3.36
N VAL A 57 -12.55 0.39 -2.36
CA VAL A 57 -11.22 -0.20 -2.47
C VAL A 57 -11.29 -1.71 -2.69
N SER A 58 -10.68 -2.15 -3.79
CA SER A 58 -10.54 -3.56 -4.14
C SER A 58 -9.64 -4.31 -3.16
N MET A 59 -9.79 -5.64 -3.09
CA MET A 59 -8.90 -6.47 -2.28
C MET A 59 -7.43 -6.36 -2.73
N HIS A 60 -7.19 -6.16 -4.03
CA HIS A 60 -5.84 -5.92 -4.56
C HIS A 60 -5.21 -4.67 -3.95
N GLN A 61 -5.92 -3.54 -4.01
CA GLN A 61 -5.45 -2.27 -3.45
C GLN A 61 -5.24 -2.36 -1.93
N LEU A 62 -6.09 -3.11 -1.21
CA LEU A 62 -5.88 -3.37 0.22
C LEU A 62 -4.60 -4.18 0.48
N ASN A 63 -4.34 -5.21 -0.31
CA ASN A 63 -3.12 -6.01 -0.18
C ASN A 63 -1.88 -5.19 -0.52
N GLU A 64 -1.92 -4.39 -1.58
CA GLU A 64 -0.84 -3.46 -1.95
C GLU A 64 -0.56 -2.46 -0.84
N ALA A 65 -1.59 -1.82 -0.27
CA ALA A 65 -1.42 -0.85 0.79
C ALA A 65 -0.83 -1.46 2.08
N LEU A 66 -1.23 -2.70 2.42
CA LEU A 66 -0.67 -3.41 3.58
C LEU A 66 0.79 -3.78 3.35
N LEU A 67 1.14 -4.31 2.17
CA LEU A 67 2.52 -4.65 1.80
C LEU A 67 3.40 -3.40 1.74
N TYR A 68 2.89 -2.31 1.18
CA TYR A 68 3.57 -1.02 1.15
C TYR A 68 3.88 -0.54 2.58
N SER A 69 2.89 -0.57 3.46
CA SER A 69 3.04 -0.11 4.85
C SER A 69 4.02 -0.97 5.65
N ASP A 70 3.94 -2.31 5.55
CA ASP A 70 4.89 -3.21 6.20
C ASP A 70 6.32 -2.96 5.69
N THR A 71 6.48 -2.84 4.37
CA THR A 71 7.79 -2.57 3.75
C THR A 71 8.36 -1.26 4.25
N TYR A 72 7.56 -0.20 4.29
CA TYR A 72 8.02 1.11 4.75
C TYR A 72 8.42 1.08 6.23
N LEU A 73 7.54 0.58 7.09
CA LEU A 73 7.71 0.60 8.55
C LEU A 73 8.84 -0.31 9.03
N ARG A 74 9.14 -1.40 8.33
CA ARG A 74 10.22 -2.32 8.72
C ARG A 74 11.60 -1.68 8.68
N HIS A 75 11.78 -0.62 7.89
CA HIS A 75 13.05 0.12 7.82
C HIS A 75 13.19 1.19 8.90
N THR A 76 12.19 1.34 9.77
CA THR A 76 12.17 2.33 10.85
C THR A 76 12.24 1.65 12.21
N GLU A 77 13.25 2.00 13.02
CA GLU A 77 13.53 1.33 14.30
C GLU A 77 12.35 1.41 15.27
N GLU A 78 11.62 2.53 15.28
CA GLU A 78 10.41 2.75 16.09
C GLU A 78 9.30 1.71 15.85
N TYR A 79 9.23 1.16 14.63
CA TYR A 79 8.14 0.27 14.21
C TYR A 79 8.58 -1.17 14.02
N LYS A 80 9.86 -1.48 14.22
CA LYS A 80 10.44 -2.82 13.98
C LYS A 80 9.73 -3.93 14.75
N GLU A 81 9.49 -3.74 16.05
CA GLU A 81 8.76 -4.72 16.87
C GLU A 81 7.33 -4.92 16.34
N TYR A 82 6.65 -3.83 16.00
CA TYR A 82 5.29 -3.89 15.45
C TYR A 82 5.24 -4.59 14.09
N THR A 83 6.21 -4.33 13.20
CA THR A 83 6.29 -5.01 11.91
C THR A 83 6.55 -6.50 12.09
N ASP A 84 7.50 -6.89 12.94
CA ASP A 84 7.88 -8.30 13.13
C ASP A 84 6.75 -9.10 13.83
N GLU A 85 6.05 -8.50 14.78
CA GLU A 85 5.03 -9.20 15.54
C GLU A 85 3.65 -9.25 14.89
N VAL A 86 3.32 -8.25 14.06
CA VAL A 86 1.96 -8.05 13.54
C VAL A 86 1.95 -8.05 12.02
N LEU A 87 2.62 -7.09 11.38
CA LEU A 87 2.50 -6.90 9.93
C LEU A 87 3.12 -8.06 9.15
N ASP A 88 4.28 -8.56 9.55
CA ASP A 88 5.00 -9.67 8.91
C ASP A 88 4.14 -10.94 8.83
N LYS A 89 3.42 -11.26 9.91
CA LYS A 89 2.51 -12.42 9.95
C LYS A 89 1.36 -12.27 8.97
N HIS A 90 0.91 -11.05 8.73
CA HIS A 90 -0.18 -10.74 7.82
C HIS A 90 0.29 -10.71 6.36
N THR A 91 1.44 -10.08 6.09
CA THR A 91 2.02 -10.00 4.75
C THR A 91 2.50 -11.37 4.27
N PHE A 92 3.10 -12.20 5.14
CA PHE A 92 3.46 -13.58 4.80
C PHE A 92 2.23 -14.42 4.42
N ARG A 93 1.11 -14.28 5.12
CA ARG A 93 -0.15 -14.97 4.78
C ARG A 93 -0.69 -14.52 3.43
N LEU A 94 -0.59 -13.24 3.10
CA LEU A 94 -1.00 -12.72 1.78
C LEU A 94 -0.16 -13.30 0.66
N LEU A 95 1.18 -13.29 0.82
CA LEU A 95 2.10 -13.86 -0.16
C LEU A 95 1.88 -15.36 -0.33
N GLY A 96 1.70 -16.10 0.77
CA GLY A 96 1.42 -17.53 0.74
C GLY A 96 0.10 -17.89 0.05
N VAL A 97 -0.94 -17.08 0.24
CA VAL A 97 -2.24 -17.24 -0.46
C VAL A 97 -2.08 -16.97 -1.95
N ASN A 98 -1.38 -15.90 -2.34
CA ASN A 98 -1.13 -15.60 -3.76
C ASN A 98 -0.35 -16.73 -4.44
N MET A 99 0.73 -17.22 -3.83
CA MET A 99 1.50 -18.35 -4.37
C MET A 99 0.67 -19.64 -4.48
N PHE A 100 -0.24 -19.89 -3.53
CA PHE A 100 -1.14 -21.03 -3.59
C PHE A 100 -2.11 -20.92 -4.78
N PHE A 101 -2.72 -19.75 -4.98
CA PHE A 101 -3.62 -19.50 -6.11
C PHE A 101 -2.89 -19.63 -7.45
N ASP A 102 -1.71 -19.03 -7.58
CA ASP A 102 -0.91 -19.11 -8.80
C ASP A 102 -0.53 -20.56 -9.12
N ASN A 103 -0.16 -21.35 -8.10
CA ASN A 103 0.15 -22.76 -8.27
C ASN A 103 -1.09 -23.60 -8.62
N MET A 104 -2.27 -23.29 -8.07
CA MET A 104 -3.52 -23.97 -8.41
C MET A 104 -3.98 -23.65 -9.83
N MET A 105 -3.91 -22.38 -10.25
CA MET A 105 -4.20 -21.96 -11.61
C MET A 105 -3.22 -22.56 -12.62
N TYR A 106 -1.92 -22.50 -12.32
CA TYR A 106 -0.89 -23.14 -13.14
C TYR A 106 -1.17 -24.63 -13.29
N LYS A 107 -1.48 -25.35 -12.20
CA LYS A 107 -1.88 -26.77 -12.27
C LYS A 107 -3.17 -27.00 -13.05
N SER A 108 -4.14 -26.10 -12.97
CA SER A 108 -5.40 -26.19 -13.74
C SER A 108 -5.19 -25.97 -15.24
N PHE A 109 -4.20 -25.19 -15.65
CA PHE A 109 -3.87 -24.96 -17.06
C PHE A 109 -2.85 -25.95 -17.62
N THR A 110 -2.03 -26.57 -16.76
CA THR A 110 -0.98 -27.53 -17.17
C THR A 110 -1.36 -28.99 -16.96
N LYS A 111 -2.41 -29.29 -16.18
CA LYS A 111 -3.11 -30.58 -16.27
C LYS A 111 -3.96 -30.58 -17.54
N SER A 112 -3.32 -30.86 -18.66
CA SER A 112 -3.99 -31.48 -19.80
C SER A 112 -4.52 -32.85 -19.37
N ASP A 113 -5.66 -33.26 -19.92
CA ASP A 113 -6.42 -34.52 -19.73
C ASP A 113 -5.64 -35.82 -20.05
N ASP A 114 -4.32 -35.85 -19.84
CA ASP A 114 -3.44 -36.93 -20.30
C ASP A 114 -3.04 -37.88 -19.14
N ASP A 115 -3.98 -38.15 -18.24
CA ASP A 115 -3.88 -39.25 -17.28
C ASP A 115 -5.10 -40.17 -17.40
N THR A 116 -5.34 -40.60 -18.64
CA THR A 116 -6.09 -41.84 -18.93
C THR A 116 -5.15 -42.82 -19.62
N SER A 117 -4.19 -43.36 -18.88
CA SER A 117 -3.65 -44.68 -19.22
C SER A 117 -3.89 -45.63 -18.06
N LEU A 118 -4.78 -46.58 -18.35
CA LEU A 118 -4.92 -47.88 -17.68
C LEU A 118 -3.59 -48.62 -17.61
#